data_AF-A0A564GPJ7-F1
#
_entry.id   AF-A0A564GPJ7-F1
#
_cell.length_a   1.000
_cell.length_b   1.000
_cell.length_c   1.000
_cell.angle_alpha   90.00
_cell.angle_beta   90.00
_cell.angle_gamma   90.00
#
_symmetry.space_group_name_H-M   'P 1'
#
loop_
_entity.id
_entity.type
_entity.pdbx_description
1 polymer ?
#
loop_
_entity_poly.entity_id
_entity_poly.type
_entity_poly.pdbx_seq_one_letter_code
_entity_poly.pdbx_strand_id
1 'polypeptide(L)'
;MNRSLHVILAMLTLCSGSIFAAEPCTGKLARAETGHDNSKLILSSAKLIESTERKAILDALRPQAASQAGQAVRIKVDRLNISNEWAILVGDIVASEGQKLDWLQAKDCDADLDKMLWVILNKTAGQWRVKEMTICASEPPWWYFNDADLTLPCEVYAGLESPEEGQPFDDLAARCRALKTNTAVTENRKKNSP
;
A
#
# COMPACT_ATOMS: atom_id res chain seq x y z
N MET A 1 -53.35 26.00 17.97
CA MET A 1 -52.86 24.86 18.78
C MET A 1 -51.47 24.51 18.29
N ASN A 2 -50.40 24.39 19.06
CA ASN A 2 -50.03 24.92 20.37
C ASN A 2 -48.49 24.89 20.39
N ARG A 3 -47.85 25.98 20.81
CA ARG A 3 -46.40 26.03 21.06
C ARG A 3 -46.08 25.24 22.33
N SER A 4 -44.91 24.61 22.42
CA SER A 4 -44.36 24.25 23.74
C SER A 4 -42.83 24.25 23.70
N LEU A 5 -42.24 25.35 24.20
CA LEU A 5 -40.95 25.32 24.88
C LEU A 5 -41.16 24.64 26.24
N HIS A 6 -40.19 23.85 26.73
CA HIS A 6 -39.76 23.89 28.14
C HIS A 6 -38.29 23.46 28.22
N VAL A 7 -37.49 24.40 28.72
CA VAL A 7 -36.13 24.25 29.23
C VAL A 7 -36.23 23.63 30.63
N ILE A 8 -35.44 22.60 30.96
CA ILE A 8 -35.08 22.32 32.36
C ILE A 8 -33.59 22.02 32.48
N LEU A 9 -33.02 22.78 33.40
CA LEU A 9 -31.63 22.90 33.84
C LEU A 9 -31.26 21.80 34.85
N ALA A 10 -29.96 21.57 34.95
CA ALA A 10 -29.22 20.62 35.78
C ALA A 10 -29.56 20.55 37.28
N MET A 11 -29.20 19.42 37.90
CA MET A 11 -28.55 19.26 39.23
C MET A 11 -28.30 17.75 39.47
N LEU A 12 -27.05 17.27 39.48
CA LEU A 12 -26.08 17.20 40.60
C LEU A 12 -26.16 15.88 41.39
N THR A 13 -24.96 15.29 41.63
CA THR A 13 -24.59 14.32 42.71
C THR A 13 -25.10 12.87 42.60
N LEU A 14 -24.34 11.80 42.87
CA LEU A 14 -23.15 11.62 43.70
C LEU A 14 -22.08 10.71 43.05
N CYS A 15 -20.82 11.12 43.20
CA CYS A 15 -19.66 10.23 43.17
C CYS A 15 -19.52 9.54 44.54
N SER A 16 -19.64 8.22 44.57
CA SER A 16 -18.98 7.38 45.58
C SER A 16 -17.73 6.84 44.89
N GLY A 17 -16.49 7.03 45.35
CA GLY A 17 -16.03 7.05 46.73
C GLY A 17 -15.23 5.78 47.00
N SER A 18 -14.09 5.61 46.33
CA SER A 18 -13.03 4.69 46.77
C SER A 18 -11.70 5.43 46.70
N ILE A 19 -11.24 5.83 47.88
CA ILE A 19 -9.94 6.41 48.14
C ILE A 19 -8.92 5.27 48.03
N PHE A 20 -8.11 5.26 46.98
CA PHE A 20 -6.80 4.62 47.04
C PHE A 20 -5.77 5.74 47.20
N ALA A 21 -5.13 5.75 48.37
CA ALA A 21 -3.97 6.56 48.65
C ALA A 21 -2.89 6.25 47.60
N ALA A 22 -2.58 7.21 46.75
CA ALA A 22 -1.37 7.15 45.94
C ALA A 22 -0.21 7.49 46.89
N GLU A 23 0.48 6.46 47.37
CA GLU A 23 1.82 6.63 47.91
C GLU A 23 2.70 7.26 46.83
N PRO A 24 3.49 8.31 47.14
CA PRO A 24 4.51 8.79 46.23
C PRO A 24 5.60 7.71 46.18
N CYS A 25 5.55 6.87 45.15
CA CYS A 25 6.69 6.04 44.77
C CYS A 25 7.80 6.98 44.30
N THR A 26 8.61 7.47 45.25
CA THR A 26 10.00 7.87 45.00
C THR A 26 10.78 6.62 44.58
N GLY A 27 10.52 6.18 43.35
CA GLY A 27 11.31 5.21 42.63
C GLY A 27 12.60 5.89 42.22
N LYS A 28 13.63 5.71 43.05
CA LYS A 28 15.04 5.96 42.72
C LYS A 28 15.28 5.42 41.30
N LEU A 29 15.79 6.27 40.39
CA LEU A 29 16.33 5.85 39.09
C LEU A 29 17.55 4.94 39.33
N ALA A 30 17.28 3.70 39.72
CA ALA A 30 18.23 2.63 39.60
C ALA A 30 18.30 2.34 38.10
N ARG A 31 19.43 2.73 37.52
CA ARG A 31 19.85 2.36 36.17
C ARG A 31 19.83 0.83 36.10
N ALA A 32 18.70 0.28 35.63
CA ALA A 32 18.59 -1.12 35.33
C ALA A 32 19.35 -1.36 34.03
N GLU A 33 20.62 -1.73 34.16
CA GLU A 33 21.38 -2.42 33.12
C GLU A 33 20.73 -3.78 32.88
N THR A 34 19.61 -3.78 32.15
CA THR A 34 19.04 -5.00 31.58
C THR A 34 18.67 -4.69 30.16
N GLY A 35 19.57 -5.04 29.23
CA GLY A 35 19.30 -5.04 27.81
C GLY A 35 18.17 -6.02 27.52
N HIS A 36 16.93 -5.55 27.61
CA HIS A 36 15.78 -6.29 27.14
C HIS A 36 15.81 -6.19 25.61
N ASP A 37 16.00 -7.34 24.98
CA ASP A 37 15.96 -7.52 23.54
C ASP A 37 14.51 -7.25 23.04
N ASN A 38 14.18 -5.97 22.89
CA ASN A 38 12.90 -5.49 22.39
C ASN A 38 12.74 -5.75 20.88
N SER A 39 13.77 -6.30 20.22
CA SER A 39 13.77 -6.58 18.78
C SER A 39 12.63 -7.53 18.39
N LYS A 40 12.26 -8.47 19.27
CA LYS A 40 11.16 -9.42 19.01
C LYS A 40 9.78 -8.75 18.97
N LEU A 41 9.53 -7.76 19.84
CA LEU A 41 8.28 -7.00 19.88
C LEU A 41 8.17 -6.06 18.68
N ILE A 42 9.27 -5.42 18.30
CA ILE A 42 9.34 -4.53 17.13
C ILE A 42 9.12 -5.33 15.84
N LEU A 43 9.79 -6.49 15.68
CA LEU A 43 9.65 -7.34 14.50
C LEU A 43 8.23 -7.90 14.35
N SER A 44 7.60 -8.27 15.47
CA SER A 44 6.23 -8.78 15.49
C SER A 44 5.21 -7.71 15.12
N SER A 45 5.41 -6.47 15.60
CA SER A 45 4.56 -5.32 15.26
C SER A 45 4.71 -4.94 13.79
N ALA A 46 5.94 -4.90 13.26
CA ALA A 46 6.21 -4.62 11.85
C ALA A 46 5.55 -5.65 10.93
N LYS A 47 5.69 -6.95 11.24
CA LYS A 47 5.05 -8.03 10.47
C LYS A 47 3.52 -7.97 10.53
N LEU A 48 2.96 -7.56 11.66
CA LEU A 48 1.51 -7.39 11.81
C LEU A 48 1.00 -6.18 11.00
N ILE A 49 1.71 -5.05 11.03
CA ILE A 49 1.41 -3.88 10.18
C ILE A 49 1.48 -4.27 8.70
N GLU A 50 2.54 -4.96 8.28
CA GLU A 50 2.70 -5.44 6.89
C GLU A 50 1.53 -6.35 6.49
N SER A 51 1.12 -7.28 7.36
CA SER A 51 0.00 -8.18 7.09
C SER A 51 -1.35 -7.46 6.99
N THR A 52 -1.54 -6.39 7.79
CA THR A 52 -2.75 -5.58 7.81
C THR A 52 -2.84 -4.69 6.57
N GLU A 53 -1.73 -4.05 6.21
CA GLU A 53 -1.61 -3.21 5.01
C GLU A 53 -1.82 -4.05 3.75
N ARG A 54 -1.14 -5.20 3.65
CA ARG A 54 -1.33 -6.17 2.56
C ARG A 54 -2.78 -6.61 2.43
N LYS A 55 -3.44 -6.91 3.54
CA LYS A 55 -4.86 -7.28 3.54
C LYS A 55 -5.73 -6.13 3.03
N ALA A 56 -5.51 -4.90 3.50
CA ALA A 56 -6.28 -3.73 3.07
C ALA A 56 -6.13 -3.46 1.57
N ILE A 57 -4.92 -3.61 1.02
CA ILE A 57 -4.66 -3.53 -0.43
C ILE A 57 -5.47 -4.61 -1.16
N LEU A 58 -5.31 -5.88 -0.81
CA LEU A 58 -6.00 -6.99 -1.49
C LEU A 58 -7.52 -6.90 -1.39
N ASP A 59 -8.04 -6.39 -0.28
CA ASP A 59 -9.48 -6.16 -0.10
C ASP A 59 -9.99 -5.02 -1.00
N ALA A 60 -9.18 -3.98 -1.25
CA ALA A 60 -9.51 -2.93 -2.23
C ALA A 60 -9.46 -3.41 -3.68
N LEU A 61 -8.57 -4.37 -4.00
CA LEU A 61 -8.40 -4.90 -5.37
C LEU A 61 -9.52 -5.83 -5.81
N ARG A 62 -9.97 -6.70 -4.90
CA ARG A 62 -10.80 -7.86 -5.23
C ARG A 62 -12.09 -7.51 -5.99
N PRO A 63 -12.86 -6.45 -5.64
CA PRO A 63 -14.07 -6.11 -6.38
C PRO A 63 -13.80 -5.72 -7.84
N GLN A 64 -12.71 -4.98 -8.08
CA GLN A 64 -12.35 -4.55 -9.44
C GLN A 64 -11.78 -5.71 -10.26
N ALA A 65 -10.93 -6.55 -9.66
CA ALA A 65 -10.42 -7.75 -10.32
C ALA A 65 -11.56 -8.71 -10.72
N ALA A 66 -12.54 -8.91 -9.83
CA ALA A 66 -13.73 -9.70 -10.16
C ALA A 66 -14.58 -9.07 -11.26
N SER A 67 -14.72 -7.73 -11.27
CA SER A 67 -15.46 -7.02 -12.32
C SER A 67 -14.78 -7.09 -13.69
N GLN A 68 -13.44 -7.06 -13.74
CA GLN A 68 -12.68 -7.23 -14.98
C GLN A 68 -12.70 -8.69 -15.45
N ALA A 69 -12.59 -9.66 -14.53
CA ALA A 69 -12.59 -11.09 -14.86
C ALA A 69 -13.99 -11.66 -15.16
N GLY A 70 -15.06 -10.88 -14.94
CA GLY A 70 -16.45 -11.31 -15.09
C GLY A 70 -16.94 -12.30 -14.03
N GLN A 71 -16.09 -12.67 -13.05
CA GLN A 71 -16.36 -13.73 -12.09
C GLN A 71 -15.60 -13.52 -10.78
N ALA A 72 -15.94 -14.30 -9.74
CA ALA A 72 -15.25 -14.23 -8.46
C ALA A 72 -13.83 -14.83 -8.54
N VAL A 73 -12.83 -14.05 -8.16
CA VAL A 73 -11.41 -14.42 -8.23
C VAL A 73 -10.70 -14.32 -6.88
N ARG A 74 -9.61 -15.07 -6.75
CA ARG A 74 -8.58 -14.88 -5.74
C ARG A 74 -7.35 -14.25 -6.39
N ILE A 75 -6.55 -13.57 -5.59
CA ILE A 75 -5.32 -12.91 -6.05
C ILE A 75 -4.13 -13.70 -5.51
N LYS A 76 -3.30 -14.21 -6.42
CA LYS A 76 -1.96 -14.73 -6.12
C LYS A 76 -0.99 -13.56 -6.29
N VAL A 77 -0.24 -13.25 -5.25
CA VAL A 77 0.70 -12.11 -5.25
C VAL A 77 2.10 -12.64 -5.45
N ASP A 78 2.76 -12.21 -6.50
CA ASP A 78 4.17 -12.53 -6.74
C ASP A 78 5.06 -11.38 -6.25
N ARG A 79 4.62 -10.12 -6.44
CA ARG A 79 5.29 -8.93 -5.93
C ARG A 79 4.29 -7.92 -5.39
N LEU A 80 4.61 -7.33 -4.25
CA LEU A 80 3.90 -6.18 -3.70
C LEU A 80 4.90 -5.23 -3.08
N ASN A 81 5.11 -4.09 -3.73
CA ASN A 81 5.96 -3.02 -3.23
C ASN A 81 5.08 -1.88 -2.73
N ILE A 82 5.37 -1.35 -1.54
CA ILE A 82 4.62 -0.26 -0.91
C ILE A 82 5.60 0.83 -0.49
N SER A 83 5.36 2.08 -0.87
CA SER A 83 6.17 3.24 -0.46
C SER A 83 5.35 4.52 -0.54
N ASN A 84 5.43 5.36 0.49
CA ASN A 84 4.80 6.68 0.59
C ASN A 84 3.37 6.75 0.03
N GLU A 85 2.46 5.94 0.58
CA GLU A 85 1.05 5.88 0.16
C GLU A 85 0.82 5.40 -1.28
N TRP A 86 1.83 4.86 -1.96
CA TRP A 86 1.71 4.19 -3.24
C TRP A 86 2.03 2.71 -3.11
N ALA A 87 1.40 1.90 -3.96
CA ALA A 87 1.73 0.49 -4.06
C ALA A 87 1.66 0.03 -5.51
N ILE A 88 2.55 -0.88 -5.86
CA ILE A 88 2.52 -1.64 -7.10
C ILE A 88 2.41 -3.12 -6.75
N LEU A 89 1.47 -3.82 -7.40
CA LEU A 89 1.28 -5.25 -7.27
C LEU A 89 1.43 -5.94 -8.62
N VAL A 90 2.23 -7.01 -8.64
CA VAL A 90 2.32 -7.98 -9.74
C VAL A 90 1.88 -9.34 -9.22
N GLY A 91 1.11 -10.08 -10.00
CA GLY A 91 0.81 -11.47 -9.71
C GLY A 91 -0.16 -12.06 -10.72
N ASP A 92 -1.04 -12.94 -10.25
CA ASP A 92 -2.06 -13.60 -11.05
C ASP A 92 -3.45 -13.47 -10.43
N ILE A 93 -4.47 -13.48 -11.27
CA ILE A 93 -5.82 -13.84 -10.83
C ILE A 93 -6.01 -15.36 -10.98
N VAL A 94 -6.55 -15.96 -9.93
CA VAL A 94 -6.87 -17.40 -9.92
C VAL A 94 -8.33 -17.59 -9.55
N ALA A 95 -8.89 -18.72 -9.97
CA ALA A 95 -10.26 -19.05 -9.65
C ALA A 95 -10.49 -19.13 -8.13
N SER A 96 -11.75 -18.98 -7.72
CA SER A 96 -12.16 -19.37 -6.38
C SER A 96 -11.91 -20.87 -6.16
N GLU A 97 -11.80 -21.29 -4.91
CA GLU A 97 -11.37 -22.65 -4.56
C GLU A 97 -12.27 -23.72 -5.21
N GLY A 98 -11.65 -24.70 -5.89
CA GLY A 98 -12.36 -25.76 -6.60
C GLY A 98 -12.99 -25.34 -7.94
N GLN A 99 -12.81 -24.10 -8.38
CA GLN A 99 -13.33 -23.62 -9.67
C GLN A 99 -12.21 -23.51 -10.72
N LYS A 100 -12.61 -23.40 -11.99
CA LYS A 100 -11.73 -23.00 -13.09
C LYS A 100 -12.07 -21.57 -13.49
N LEU A 101 -11.05 -20.81 -13.88
CA LEU A 101 -11.22 -19.46 -14.36
C LEU A 101 -11.65 -19.50 -15.83
N ASP A 102 -12.76 -18.85 -16.15
CA ASP A 102 -13.25 -18.74 -17.53
C ASP A 102 -12.88 -17.38 -18.13
N TRP A 103 -11.82 -17.35 -18.93
CA TRP A 103 -11.31 -16.12 -19.54
C TRP A 103 -12.24 -15.52 -20.59
N LEU A 104 -13.22 -16.27 -21.10
CA LEU A 104 -14.22 -15.72 -22.04
C LEU A 104 -15.16 -14.70 -21.36
N GLN A 105 -15.22 -14.71 -20.03
CA GLN A 105 -15.98 -13.73 -19.25
C GLN A 105 -15.19 -12.46 -18.94
N ALA A 106 -13.87 -12.47 -19.15
CA ALA A 106 -13.02 -11.35 -18.85
C ALA A 106 -13.18 -10.24 -19.91
N LYS A 107 -13.24 -8.99 -19.46
CA LYS A 107 -13.33 -7.81 -20.33
C LYS A 107 -12.00 -7.59 -21.04
N ASP A 108 -12.07 -7.32 -22.34
CA ASP A 108 -10.93 -6.95 -23.17
C ASP A 108 -9.73 -7.91 -23.03
N CYS A 109 -10.02 -9.20 -22.88
CA CYS A 109 -9.04 -10.24 -22.62
C CYS A 109 -9.10 -11.35 -23.68
N ASP A 110 -8.42 -11.11 -24.80
CA ASP A 110 -8.35 -12.10 -25.87
C ASP A 110 -7.49 -13.30 -25.49
N ALA A 111 -7.69 -14.40 -26.21
CA ALA A 111 -7.08 -15.69 -25.90
C ALA A 111 -5.54 -15.67 -26.01
N ASP A 112 -5.01 -14.85 -26.90
CA ASP A 112 -3.59 -14.65 -27.22
C ASP A 112 -2.86 -13.69 -26.28
N LEU A 113 -3.59 -12.94 -25.44
CA LEU A 113 -2.97 -12.09 -24.42
C LEU A 113 -2.42 -12.92 -23.25
N ASP A 114 -1.32 -12.47 -22.66
CA ASP A 114 -0.84 -13.04 -21.41
C ASP A 114 -1.81 -12.73 -20.27
N LYS A 115 -1.92 -13.69 -19.36
CA LYS A 115 -2.81 -13.64 -18.21
C LYS A 115 -1.99 -13.28 -16.98
N MET A 116 -2.24 -12.10 -16.42
CA MET A 116 -1.46 -11.58 -15.29
C MET A 116 -2.33 -10.69 -14.42
N LEU A 117 -1.75 -10.08 -13.39
CA LEU A 117 -2.36 -9.01 -12.62
C LEU A 117 -1.29 -7.95 -12.38
N TRP A 118 -1.49 -6.78 -12.98
CA TRP A 118 -0.72 -5.57 -12.72
C TRP A 118 -1.63 -4.53 -12.10
N VAL A 119 -1.20 -3.92 -10.99
CA VAL A 119 -2.01 -2.89 -10.33
C VAL A 119 -1.15 -1.78 -9.75
N ILE A 120 -1.58 -0.54 -10.00
CA ILE A 120 -1.08 0.66 -9.31
C ILE A 120 -2.17 1.13 -8.34
N LEU A 121 -1.80 1.31 -7.07
CA LEU A 121 -2.69 1.83 -6.04
C LEU A 121 -2.12 3.09 -5.40
N ASN A 122 -3.04 3.92 -4.90
CA ASN A 122 -2.72 5.03 -4.01
C ASN A 122 -3.62 5.01 -2.78
N LYS A 123 -3.04 5.28 -1.62
CA LYS A 123 -3.73 5.44 -0.35
C LYS A 123 -4.15 6.91 -0.23
N THR A 124 -5.44 7.16 -0.07
CA THR A 124 -5.98 8.50 0.16
C THR A 124 -6.90 8.46 1.36
N ALA A 125 -6.70 9.34 2.33
CA ALA A 125 -7.45 9.36 3.59
C ALA A 125 -7.47 7.99 4.30
N GLY A 126 -6.32 7.31 4.33
CA GLY A 126 -6.16 6.01 4.96
C GLY A 126 -6.71 4.81 4.18
N GLN A 127 -7.31 5.02 3.00
CA GLN A 127 -7.92 3.96 2.20
C GLN A 127 -7.19 3.76 0.87
N TRP A 128 -6.87 2.51 0.55
CA TRP A 128 -6.31 2.15 -0.76
C TRP A 128 -7.35 2.25 -1.85
N ARG A 129 -6.95 2.83 -2.99
CA ARG A 129 -7.76 2.94 -4.19
C ARG A 129 -6.92 2.50 -5.39
N VAL A 130 -7.54 1.73 -6.27
CA VAL A 130 -6.96 1.35 -7.55
C VAL A 130 -6.89 2.58 -8.44
N LYS A 131 -5.72 2.84 -9.01
CA LYS A 131 -5.49 3.88 -10.02
C LYS A 131 -5.45 3.27 -11.41
N GLU A 132 -4.84 2.10 -11.53
CA GLU A 132 -4.72 1.35 -12.77
C GLU A 132 -4.73 -0.14 -12.46
N MET A 133 -5.38 -0.95 -13.29
CA MET A 133 -5.41 -2.40 -13.15
C MET A 133 -5.56 -3.06 -14.52
N THR A 134 -4.69 -4.02 -14.78
CA THR A 134 -4.69 -4.84 -15.99
C THR A 134 -4.63 -6.31 -15.59
N ILE A 135 -5.56 -7.12 -16.10
CA ILE A 135 -5.56 -8.58 -15.89
C ILE A 135 -5.15 -9.38 -17.13
N CYS A 136 -5.05 -8.72 -18.28
CA CYS A 136 -4.61 -9.31 -19.54
C CYS A 136 -3.82 -8.26 -20.34
N ALA A 137 -2.64 -8.64 -20.83
CA ALA A 137 -1.79 -7.76 -21.62
C ALA A 137 -0.90 -8.61 -22.55
N SER A 138 -0.46 -8.06 -23.67
CA SER A 138 0.49 -8.76 -24.55
C SER A 138 1.89 -8.87 -23.93
N GLU A 139 2.25 -7.89 -23.09
CA GLU A 139 3.52 -7.80 -22.39
C GLU A 139 3.28 -7.11 -21.03
N PRO A 140 4.19 -7.24 -20.06
CA PRO A 140 4.09 -6.52 -18.80
C PRO A 140 3.93 -5.00 -19.01
N PRO A 141 2.89 -4.34 -18.47
CA PRO A 141 2.60 -2.94 -18.78
C PRO A 141 3.75 -1.96 -18.48
N TRP A 142 4.58 -2.27 -17.47
CA TRP A 142 5.71 -1.43 -17.09
C TRP A 142 6.87 -1.48 -18.10
N TRP A 143 6.89 -2.43 -19.04
CA TRP A 143 7.89 -2.48 -20.11
C TRP A 143 7.87 -1.26 -21.02
N TYR A 144 6.73 -0.57 -21.08
CA TYR A 144 6.56 0.63 -21.89
C TYR A 144 6.83 1.93 -21.12
N PHE A 145 7.26 1.86 -19.86
CA PHE A 145 7.55 3.05 -19.07
C PHE A 145 8.80 3.76 -19.59
N ASN A 146 8.61 5.03 -19.95
CA ASN A 146 9.70 5.96 -20.18
C ASN A 146 10.03 6.75 -18.90
N ASP A 147 11.04 7.61 -18.96
CA ASP A 147 11.50 8.39 -17.81
C ASP A 147 10.40 9.28 -17.21
N ALA A 148 9.46 9.78 -18.02
CA ALA A 148 8.36 10.63 -17.58
C ALA A 148 7.27 9.85 -16.84
N ASP A 149 7.20 8.52 -17.00
CA ASP A 149 6.24 7.66 -16.29
C ASP A 149 6.71 7.29 -14.88
N LEU A 150 8.01 7.46 -14.58
CA LEU A 150 8.65 7.12 -13.29
C LEU A 150 8.41 8.18 -12.20
N THR A 151 7.14 8.56 -12.04
CA THR A 151 6.69 9.63 -11.13
C THR A 151 6.48 9.17 -9.69
N LEU A 152 6.28 7.88 -9.46
CA LEU A 152 6.00 7.32 -8.14
C LEU A 152 7.28 7.26 -7.27
N PRO A 153 7.16 7.01 -5.95
CA PRO A 153 8.32 6.69 -5.12
C PRO A 153 9.14 5.55 -5.72
N CYS A 154 10.46 5.68 -5.80
CA CYS A 154 11.23 4.73 -6.62
C CYS A 154 11.16 3.29 -6.09
N GLU A 155 10.93 3.13 -4.80
CA GLU A 155 10.84 1.84 -4.13
C GLU A 155 9.65 1.00 -4.61
N VAL A 156 8.58 1.64 -5.15
CA VAL A 156 7.46 0.86 -5.70
C VAL A 156 7.85 0.09 -6.96
N TYR A 157 8.89 0.52 -7.67
CA TYR A 157 9.37 -0.13 -8.90
C TYR A 157 10.40 -1.25 -8.65
N ALA A 158 10.72 -1.56 -7.39
CA ALA A 158 11.82 -2.47 -7.06
C ALA A 158 11.59 -3.90 -7.59
N GLY A 159 12.57 -4.42 -8.32
CA GLY A 159 12.54 -5.73 -8.96
C GLY A 159 11.61 -5.84 -10.16
N LEU A 160 11.18 -4.69 -10.72
CA LEU A 160 10.57 -4.63 -12.04
C LEU A 160 11.67 -4.38 -13.07
N GLU A 161 11.62 -5.11 -14.16
CA GLU A 161 12.62 -5.03 -15.22
C GLU A 161 12.28 -3.89 -16.19
N SER A 162 13.31 -3.12 -16.59
CA SER A 162 13.24 -2.15 -17.66
C SER A 162 13.82 -2.79 -18.93
N PRO A 163 13.01 -3.21 -19.90
CA PRO A 163 13.55 -3.59 -21.20
C PRO A 163 14.07 -2.33 -21.88
N GLU A 164 15.38 -2.27 -22.09
CA GLU A 164 15.98 -1.31 -22.99
C GLU A 164 16.67 -2.09 -24.10
N GLU A 165 16.33 -1.77 -25.36
CA GLU A 165 16.79 -2.54 -26.51
C GLU A 165 18.33 -2.58 -26.55
N GLY A 166 18.90 -3.78 -26.53
CA GLY A 166 20.34 -3.98 -26.53
C GLY A 166 21.05 -3.75 -25.18
N GLN A 167 20.32 -3.51 -24.09
CA GLN A 167 20.85 -3.47 -22.73
C GLN A 167 20.35 -4.67 -21.90
N PRO A 168 21.10 -5.11 -20.87
CA PRO A 168 20.57 -6.01 -19.87
C PRO A 168 19.31 -5.43 -19.21
N PHE A 169 18.38 -6.29 -18.79
CA PHE A 169 17.23 -5.86 -18.00
C PHE A 169 17.72 -5.24 -16.68
N ASP A 170 17.63 -3.92 -16.58
CA ASP A 170 17.98 -3.17 -15.39
C ASP A 170 16.77 -2.97 -14.48
N ASP A 171 17.03 -2.84 -13.18
CA ASP A 171 16.02 -2.58 -12.17
C ASP A 171 15.39 -1.19 -12.36
N LEU A 172 14.07 -1.14 -12.54
CA LEU A 172 13.35 0.09 -12.82
C LEU A 172 13.41 1.08 -11.63
N ALA A 173 13.54 0.58 -10.39
CA ALA A 173 13.78 1.44 -9.23
C ALA A 173 15.16 2.10 -9.25
N ALA A 174 16.20 1.44 -9.78
CA ALA A 174 17.51 2.03 -9.98
C ALA A 174 17.46 3.16 -11.02
N ARG A 175 16.81 2.92 -12.17
CA ARG A 175 16.58 3.94 -13.19
C ARG A 175 15.84 5.16 -12.62
N CYS A 176 14.76 4.95 -11.88
CA CYS A 176 14.02 6.02 -11.19
C CYS A 176 14.91 6.86 -10.27
N ARG A 177 15.75 6.23 -9.45
CA ARG A 177 16.65 6.93 -8.52
C ARG A 177 17.71 7.76 -9.25
N ALA A 178 18.26 7.24 -10.33
CA ALA A 178 19.23 7.95 -11.16
C ALA A 178 18.62 9.23 -11.74
N LEU A 179 17.40 9.16 -12.27
CA LEU A 179 16.66 10.32 -12.82
C LEU A 179 16.42 11.40 -11.76
N LYS A 180 15.97 11.02 -10.57
CA LYS A 180 15.71 11.98 -9.48
C LYS A 180 16.99 12.65 -9.00
N THR A 181 18.10 11.92 -8.95
CA THR A 181 19.41 12.47 -8.59
C THR A 181 19.89 13.49 -9.64
N ASN A 182 19.80 13.14 -10.92
CA ASN A 182 20.21 14.03 -12.02
C ASN A 182 19.36 15.31 -12.10
N THR A 183 18.05 15.19 -11.82
CA THR A 183 17.14 16.32 -11.75
C THR A 183 17.53 17.27 -10.61
N ALA A 184 17.77 16.74 -9.40
CA ALA A 184 18.19 17.54 -8.26
C ALA A 184 19.52 18.26 -8.51
N VAL A 185 20.50 17.59 -9.14
CA VAL A 185 21.79 18.20 -9.52
C VAL A 185 21.59 19.35 -10.52
N THR A 186 20.73 19.14 -11.53
CA THR A 186 20.45 20.16 -12.56
C THR A 186 19.75 21.38 -11.98
N GLU A 187 18.76 21.19 -11.10
CA GLU A 187 18.08 22.28 -10.42
C GLU A 187 19.03 23.08 -9.51
N ASN A 188 19.90 22.40 -8.77
CA ASN A 188 20.91 23.05 -7.94
C ASN A 188 21.92 23.86 -8.77
N ARG A 189 22.34 23.36 -9.94
CA ARG A 189 23.22 24.10 -10.85
C ARG A 189 22.54 25.36 -11.42
N LYS A 190 21.25 25.30 -11.72
CA LYS A 190 20.47 26.47 -12.17
C LYS A 190 20.32 27.52 -11.06
N LYS A 191 20.07 27.10 -9.82
CA LYS A 191 19.96 28.02 -8.66
C LYS A 191 21.28 28.71 -8.32
N ASN A 192 22.41 28.09 -8.64
CA ASN A 192 23.75 28.59 -8.35
C ASN A 192 24.44 29.27 -9.55
N SER A 193 23.74 29.46 -10.67
CA SER A 193 24.26 30.28 -11.78
C SER A 193 23.85 31.74 -11.56
N PRO A 194 24.82 32.69 -11.54
CA PRO A 194 24.57 34.11 -11.30
C PRO A 194 23.82 34.80 -12.44
#